data_AF-A0A7W1R1Q0-F1
#
_entry.id   AF-A0A7W1R1Q0-F1
#
_cell.length_a   1.000
_cell.length_b   1.000
_cell.length_c   1.000
_cell.angle_alpha   90.00
_cell.angle_beta   90.00
_cell.angle_gamma   90.00
#
_symmetry.space_group_name_H-M   'P 1'
#
loop_
_entity.id
_entity.type
_entity.pdbx_description
1 polymer ?
#
loop_
_entity_poly.entity_id
_entity_poly.type
_entity_poly.pdbx_seq_one_letter_code
_entity_poly.pdbx_strand_id
1 'polypeptide(L)'
;MSELDALRVREEVLQAMYWMRAEGLGETPTAAELARFLAVPGATLVPYLERFVEEGYLQHAGEGFGLTPTGIEAGKRTFAEEFADLTRPSHGECDADCWCHDSPEAAASCLEERVQHAH
;
A
#
# COMPACT_ATOMS: atom_id res chain seq x y z
N MET A 1 15.88 -6.77 15.12
CA MET A 1 14.88 -6.76 14.03
C MET A 1 15.62 -7.11 12.75
N SER A 2 15.07 -7.96 11.89
CA SER A 2 15.72 -8.23 10.60
C SER A 2 15.41 -7.08 9.62
N GLU A 3 16.25 -6.91 8.59
CA GLU A 3 15.98 -5.93 7.53
C GLU A 3 14.72 -6.27 6.73
N LEU A 4 14.40 -7.56 6.59
CA LEU A 4 13.17 -8.00 5.95
C LEU A 4 11.93 -7.56 6.74
N ASP A 5 11.99 -7.64 8.06
CA ASP A 5 10.89 -7.14 8.92
C ASP A 5 10.71 -5.64 8.76
N ALA A 6 11.80 -4.88 8.66
CA ALA A 6 11.74 -3.43 8.47
C ALA A 6 11.12 -3.04 7.13
N LEU A 7 11.46 -3.76 6.05
CA LEU A 7 10.86 -3.57 4.74
C LEU A 7 9.35 -3.83 4.77
N ARG A 8 8.92 -4.97 5.33
CA ARG A 8 7.50 -5.32 5.44
C ARG A 8 6.72 -4.29 6.25
N VAL A 9 7.24 -3.92 7.43
CA VAL A 9 6.58 -2.93 8.30
C VAL A 9 6.51 -1.56 7.62
N ARG A 10 7.53 -1.18 6.85
CA ARG A 10 7.50 0.07 6.08
C ARG A 10 6.36 0.07 5.08
N GLU A 11 6.24 -0.98 4.29
CA GLU A 11 5.19 -1.12 3.29
C GLU A 11 3.79 -1.03 3.93
N GLU A 12 3.55 -1.77 5.01
CA GLU A 12 2.29 -1.75 5.75
C GLU A 12 1.97 -0.34 6.32
N VAL A 13 2.96 0.33 6.94
CA VAL A 13 2.78 1.67 7.52
C VAL A 13 2.48 2.71 6.44
N LEU A 14 3.27 2.73 5.36
CA LEU A 14 3.10 3.74 4.31
C LEU A 14 1.79 3.55 3.55
N GLN A 15 1.41 2.30 3.27
CA GLN A 15 0.12 1.97 2.67
C GLN A 15 -1.04 2.40 3.58
N ALA A 16 -0.98 2.08 4.88
CA ALA A 16 -2.01 2.47 5.85
C ALA A 16 -2.15 3.99 5.96
N MET A 17 -1.04 4.72 6.06
CA MET A 17 -1.06 6.19 6.13
C MET A 17 -1.58 6.83 4.84
N TYR A 18 -1.25 6.25 3.68
CA TYR A 18 -1.77 6.70 2.40
C TYR A 18 -3.29 6.54 2.35
N TRP A 19 -3.79 5.38 2.77
CA TRP A 19 -5.22 5.08 2.82
C TRP A 19 -5.97 5.96 3.84
N MET A 20 -5.46 6.09 5.07
CA MET A 20 -6.04 6.94 6.10
C MET A 20 -6.19 8.39 5.63
N ARG A 21 -5.21 8.91 4.87
CA ARG A 21 -5.30 10.23 4.26
C ARG A 21 -6.38 10.31 3.19
N ALA A 22 -6.45 9.34 2.29
CA ALA A 22 -7.45 9.31 1.22
C ALA A 22 -8.90 9.27 1.75
N GLU A 23 -9.12 8.55 2.85
CA GLU A 23 -10.42 8.42 3.52
C GLU A 23 -10.73 9.55 4.52
N GLY A 24 -9.82 10.51 4.70
CA GLY A 24 -10.01 11.60 5.66
C GLY A 24 -10.00 11.16 7.13
N LEU A 25 -9.40 10.00 7.44
CA LEU A 25 -9.29 9.42 8.78
C LEU A 25 -8.14 10.02 9.61
N GLY A 26 -7.25 10.77 8.97
CA GLY A 26 -6.18 11.53 9.61
C GLY A 26 -4.96 11.70 8.71
N GLU A 27 -4.48 12.94 8.56
CA GLU A 27 -3.27 13.23 7.77
C GLU A 27 -1.97 13.08 8.57
N THR A 28 -2.05 13.25 9.89
CA THR A 28 -0.89 13.23 10.80
C THR A 28 -1.16 12.37 12.03
N PRO A 29 -1.45 11.06 11.88
CA PRO A 29 -1.79 10.21 13.01
C PRO A 29 -0.63 10.08 13.99
N THR A 30 -0.97 10.00 15.28
CA THR A 30 -0.03 9.67 16.35
C THR A 30 0.41 8.20 16.25
N ALA A 31 1.53 7.84 16.89
CA ALA A 31 1.96 6.45 16.97
C ALA A 31 0.88 5.52 17.58
N ALA A 32 0.10 6.03 18.53
CA ALA A 32 -0.98 5.27 19.16
C ALA A 32 -2.16 5.03 18.22
N GLU A 33 -2.50 6.00 17.39
CA GLU A 33 -3.55 5.87 16.36
C GLU A 33 -3.11 4.90 15.26
N LEU A 34 -1.88 5.02 14.77
CA LEU A 34 -1.32 4.07 13.79
C LEU A 34 -1.26 2.64 14.34
N ALA A 35 -0.81 2.48 15.57
CA ALA A 35 -0.77 1.16 16.22
C ALA A 35 -2.17 0.54 16.34
N ARG A 36 -3.19 1.35 16.69
CA ARG A 36 -4.59 0.90 16.73
C ARG A 36 -5.09 0.53 15.34
N PHE A 37 -4.80 1.35 14.33
CA PHE A 37 -5.23 1.12 12.95
C PHE A 37 -4.62 -0.17 12.38
N LEU A 38 -3.33 -0.38 12.60
CA LEU A 38 -2.59 -1.57 12.17
C LEU A 38 -2.80 -2.80 13.07
N ALA A 39 -3.56 -2.66 14.16
CA ALA A 39 -3.78 -3.70 15.17
C ALA A 39 -2.48 -4.30 15.74
N VAL A 40 -1.46 -3.47 15.97
CA VAL A 40 -0.16 -3.86 16.54
C VAL A 40 0.15 -3.14 17.87
N PRO A 41 1.04 -3.66 18.73
CA PRO A 41 1.46 -2.94 19.92
C PRO A 41 2.25 -1.66 19.58
N GLY A 42 1.84 -0.52 20.16
CA GLY A 42 2.51 0.76 19.90
C GLY A 42 4.00 0.79 20.26
N ALA A 43 4.38 0.12 21.36
CA ALA A 43 5.79 0.00 21.76
C ALA A 43 6.67 -0.72 20.71
N THR A 44 6.06 -1.58 19.88
CA THR A 44 6.74 -2.26 18.77
C THR A 44 6.82 -1.38 17.53
N LEU A 45 5.81 -0.54 17.29
CA LEU A 45 5.71 0.29 16.10
C LEU A 45 6.59 1.54 16.15
N VAL A 46 6.71 2.20 17.32
CA VAL A 46 7.45 3.47 17.47
C VAL A 46 8.89 3.41 16.92
N PRO A 47 9.73 2.39 17.22
CA PRO A 47 11.08 2.33 16.67
C PRO A 47 11.13 2.30 15.14
N TYR A 48 10.11 1.72 14.49
CA TYR A 48 10.00 1.73 13.02
C TYR A 48 9.60 3.10 12.49
N LEU A 49 8.65 3.78 13.14
CA LEU A 49 8.23 5.12 12.73
C LEU A 49 9.39 6.11 12.76
N GLU A 50 10.19 6.08 13.83
CA GLU A 50 11.40 6.92 13.93
C GLU A 50 12.42 6.57 12.84
N ARG A 51 12.67 5.28 12.58
CA ARG A 51 13.52 4.84 11.47
C ARG A 51 13.00 5.36 10.12
N PHE A 52 11.69 5.35 9.88
CA PHE A 52 11.13 5.83 8.61
C PHE A 52 11.14 7.35 8.47
N VAL A 53 11.21 8.09 9.58
CA VAL A 53 11.55 9.53 9.58
C VAL A 53 13.00 9.72 9.15
N GLU A 54 13.94 8.96 9.73
CA GLU A 54 15.37 9.01 9.36
C GLU A 54 15.60 8.63 7.88
N GLU A 55 14.87 7.64 7.36
CA GLU A 55 14.91 7.22 5.96
C GLU A 55 14.19 8.18 4.99
N GLY A 56 13.49 9.20 5.51
CA GLY A 56 12.84 10.24 4.71
C GLY A 56 11.48 9.86 4.11
N TYR A 57 10.85 8.78 4.54
CA TYR A 57 9.49 8.42 4.14
C TYR A 57 8.43 9.13 4.98
N LEU A 58 8.73 9.38 6.25
CA LEU A 58 7.89 10.09 7.19
C LEU A 58 8.56 11.40 7.64
N GLN A 59 7.76 12.27 8.25
CA GLN A 59 8.23 13.45 8.97
C GLN A 59 7.43 13.60 10.26
N HIS A 60 8.05 14.15 11.30
CA HIS A 60 7.31 14.57 12.49
C HIS A 60 6.34 15.69 12.13
N ALA A 61 5.11 15.60 12.62
CA ALA A 61 4.04 16.55 12.41
C ALA A 61 3.28 16.76 13.73
N GLY A 62 3.77 17.68 14.56
CA GLY A 62 3.26 17.86 15.92
C GLY A 62 3.49 16.61 16.76
N GLU A 63 2.42 16.07 17.33
CA GLU A 63 2.43 14.83 18.13
C GLU A 63 2.38 13.55 17.26
N GLY A 64 2.31 13.69 15.93
CA GLY A 64 2.15 12.57 15.01
C GLY A 64 3.16 12.56 13.87
N PHE A 65 2.83 11.78 12.85
CA PHE A 65 3.69 11.53 11.69
C PHE A 65 2.94 11.86 10.41
N GLY A 66 3.59 12.56 9.48
CA GLY A 66 3.08 12.82 8.14
C GLY A 66 3.89 12.10 7.06
N LEU A 67 3.25 11.77 5.94
CA LEU A 67 3.96 11.25 4.76
C LEU A 67 4.75 12.37 4.08
N THR A 68 6.00 12.10 3.74
CA THR A 68 6.77 12.93 2.78
C THR A 68 6.30 12.64 1.35
N PRO A 69 6.70 13.42 0.33
CA PRO A 69 6.43 13.08 -1.06
C PRO A 69 6.90 11.65 -1.44
N THR A 70 8.07 11.24 -0.95
CA THR A 70 8.59 9.88 -1.15
C THR A 70 7.72 8.84 -0.44
N GLY A 71 7.25 9.12 0.78
CA GLY A 71 6.32 8.25 1.50
C GLY A 71 4.97 8.09 0.78
N ILE A 72 4.44 9.17 0.19
CA ILE A 72 3.20 9.15 -0.58
C ILE A 72 3.32 8.22 -1.79
N GLU A 73 4.38 8.37 -2.60
CA GLU A 73 4.56 7.54 -3.78
C GLU A 73 4.78 6.06 -3.41
N ALA A 74 5.55 5.79 -2.36
CA ALA A 74 5.74 4.43 -1.88
C ALA A 74 4.43 3.79 -1.37
N GLY A 75 3.68 4.49 -0.52
CA GLY A 75 2.40 4.01 0.01
C GLY A 75 1.36 3.81 -1.09
N LYS A 76 1.28 4.73 -2.05
CA LYS A 76 0.41 4.62 -3.23
C LYS A 76 0.73 3.38 -4.08
N ARG A 77 2.01 3.12 -4.34
CA ARG A 77 2.44 1.98 -5.17
C ARG A 77 2.01 0.66 -4.52
N THR A 78 2.35 0.46 -3.25
CA THR A 78 1.98 -0.78 -2.54
C THR A 78 0.47 -0.91 -2.40
N PHE A 79 -0.27 0.20 -2.21
CA PHE A 79 -1.73 0.19 -2.27
C PHE A 79 -2.25 -0.28 -3.64
N ALA A 80 -1.74 0.29 -4.73
CA ALA A 80 -2.17 -0.07 -6.07
C ALA A 80 -1.85 -1.54 -6.41
N GLU A 81 -0.71 -2.06 -5.96
CA GLU A 81 -0.31 -3.46 -6.17
C GLU A 81 -1.25 -4.43 -5.45
N GLU A 82 -1.55 -4.20 -4.16
CA GLU A 82 -2.42 -5.08 -3.37
C GLU A 82 -3.89 -5.05 -3.82
N PHE A 83 -4.35 -3.92 -4.37
CA PHE A 83 -5.73 -3.75 -4.85
C PHE A 83 -5.86 -3.83 -6.38
N ALA A 84 -4.78 -4.18 -7.08
CA ALA A 84 -4.79 -4.33 -8.53
C ALA A 84 -5.83 -5.37 -8.94
N ASP A 85 -5.86 -6.51 -8.27
CA ASP A 85 -6.79 -7.61 -8.60
C ASP A 85 -8.26 -7.24 -8.35
N LEU A 86 -8.55 -6.34 -7.40
CA LEU A 86 -9.91 -5.87 -7.08
C LEU A 86 -10.41 -4.78 -8.03
N THR A 87 -9.49 -4.08 -8.70
CA THR A 87 -9.79 -2.97 -9.61
C THR A 87 -9.57 -3.34 -11.08
N ARG A 88 -9.08 -4.56 -11.36
CA ARG A 88 -9.02 -5.10 -12.72
C ARG A 88 -10.42 -5.15 -13.31
N PRO A 89 -10.62 -4.62 -14.53
CA PRO A 89 -11.88 -4.79 -15.26
C PRO A 89 -12.23 -6.28 -15.32
N SER A 90 -13.51 -6.59 -15.08
CA SER A 90 -13.99 -7.95 -15.34
C SER A 90 -13.85 -8.26 -16.83
N HIS A 91 -13.78 -9.54 -17.24
CA HIS A 91 -13.51 -9.90 -18.64
C HIS A 91 -14.52 -9.33 -19.67
N GLY A 92 -15.69 -8.85 -19.23
CA GLY A 92 -16.68 -8.15 -20.05
C GLY A 92 -16.48 -6.63 -20.17
N GLU A 93 -15.53 -6.07 -19.41
CA GLU A 93 -15.22 -4.64 -19.32
C GLU A 93 -13.81 -4.33 -19.87
N CYS A 94 -13.20 -5.28 -20.56
CA CYS A 94 -11.91 -5.09 -21.24
C CYS A 94 -12.03 -3.98 -22.28
N ASP A 95 -11.29 -2.89 -22.10
CA ASP A 95 -11.11 -1.83 -23.10
C ASP A 95 -9.70 -1.88 -23.71
N ALA A 96 -9.36 -0.88 -24.52
CA ALA A 96 -8.09 -0.81 -25.23
C ALA A 96 -6.87 -0.63 -24.30
N ASP A 97 -7.08 -0.15 -23.06
CA ASP A 97 -6.04 0.11 -22.06
C ASP A 97 -6.01 -0.99 -20.98
N CYS A 98 -6.70 -2.11 -21.21
CA CYS A 98 -6.70 -3.23 -20.29
C CYS A 98 -5.33 -3.90 -20.17
N TRP A 99 -4.96 -4.30 -18.95
CA TRP A 99 -3.70 -4.98 -18.61
C TRP A 99 -3.35 -6.17 -19.51
N CYS A 100 -4.33 -6.88 -20.06
CA CYS A 100 -4.09 -8.01 -20.96
C CYS A 100 -3.47 -7.60 -22.31
N HIS A 101 -3.39 -6.30 -22.60
CA HIS A 101 -2.74 -5.74 -23.77
C HIS A 101 -1.27 -5.35 -23.52
N ASP A 102 -0.80 -5.39 -22.27
CA ASP A 102 0.54 -4.92 -21.89
C ASP A 102 1.66 -5.86 -22.38
N SER A 103 1.40 -7.16 -22.48
CA SER A 103 2.37 -8.13 -22.99
C SER A 103 1.71 -9.44 -23.48
N PRO A 104 2.42 -10.26 -24.28
CA PRO A 104 1.96 -11.60 -24.65
C PRO A 104 1.69 -12.51 -23.44
N GLU A 105 2.48 -12.40 -22.38
CA GLU A 105 2.29 -13.14 -21.13
C GLU A 105 1.01 -12.71 -20.41
N ALA A 106 0.74 -11.41 -20.35
CA ALA A 106 -0.50 -10.87 -19.80
C ALA A 106 -1.72 -11.36 -20.59
N ALA A 107 -1.64 -11.38 -21.92
CA ALA A 107 -2.69 -11.90 -22.79
C ALA A 107 -2.94 -13.41 -22.56
N ALA A 108 -1.89 -14.19 -22.33
CA ALA A 108 -2.00 -15.62 -22.02
C ALA A 108 -2.68 -15.87 -20.66
N SER A 109 -2.29 -15.13 -19.62
CA SER A 109 -2.92 -15.20 -18.29
C SER A 109 -4.43 -14.89 -18.35
N CYS A 110 -4.80 -13.84 -19.09
CA CYS A 110 -6.21 -13.49 -19.31
C CYS A 110 -6.99 -14.61 -20.01
N LEU A 111 -6.38 -15.31 -20.98
CA LEU A 111 -7.00 -16.44 -21.65
C LEU A 111 -7.23 -17.62 -20.71
N GLU A 112 -6.26 -17.93 -19.85
CA GLU A 112 -6.37 -19.02 -18.86
C GLU A 112 -7.51 -18.78 -17.85
N GLU A 113 -7.62 -17.57 -17.32
CA GLU A 113 -8.69 -17.17 -16.40
C GLU A 113 -10.09 -17.29 -17.06
N ARG A 114 -10.20 -16.91 -18.34
CA ARG A 114 -11.46 -17.04 -19.10
C ARG A 114 -11.89 -18.48 -19.33
N VAL A 115 -10.93 -19.39 -19.51
CA VAL A 115 -11.22 -20.83 -19.69
C VAL A 115 -11.65 -21.46 -18.38
N GLN A 116 -11.07 -21.05 -17.25
CA GLN A 116 -11.41 -21.58 -15.92
C GLN A 116 -12.81 -21.17 -15.46
N HIS A 117 -13.29 -19.96 -15.81
CA HIS A 117 -14.61 -19.46 -15.43
C HIS A 117 -15.75 -19.82 -16.41
N ALA A 118 -15.48 -20.62 -17.45
CA ALA A 118 -16.47 -21.04 -18.44
C ALA A 118 -17.29 -22.28 -18.02
N HIS A 119 -17.22 -22.69 -16.75
CA HIS A 119 -17.93 -23.83 -16.14
C HIS A 119 -18.86 -23.37 -15.02
#